data_AF-A0AAV0LIU5-F1
#
_entry.id   AF-A0AAV0LIU5-F1
#
_cell.length_a   1.000
_cell.length_b   1.000
_cell.length_c   1.000
_cell.angle_alpha   90.00
_cell.angle_beta   90.00
_cell.angle_gamma   90.00
#
_symmetry.space_group_name_H-M   'P 1'
#
loop_
_entity.id
_entity.type
_entity.pdbx_description
1 polymer ?
#
loop_
_entity_poly.entity_id
_entity_poly.type
_entity_poly.pdbx_seq_one_letter_code
_entity_poly.pdbx_strand_id
1 'polypeptide(L)'
;MDPLLRSELIRYGEMAQSCYDAFDYDPFSYYFGGCRFPRRAFLDSLHLTRHGYDVTRYLYATANIRLPNFFTKSRWPNLWSPKANWIGYVAVSDDETSRVLGRRDIAIAWRGTVTRLEWLADLMNYLKPVDGKKIPSRDPRVKVQSGFVDLYTEKDDSCHFCKYSAREQVILFNATKNSI
;
A
#
# COMPACT_ATOMS: atom_id res chain seq x y z
N MET A 1 -10.39 -21.95 17.48
CA MET A 1 -9.40 -20.88 17.33
C MET A 1 -9.44 -20.04 18.59
N ASP A 2 -8.27 -19.74 19.16
CA ASP A 2 -8.13 -18.92 20.36
C ASP A 2 -8.84 -17.54 20.19
N PRO A 3 -9.58 -17.04 21.20
CA PRO A 3 -10.33 -15.78 21.08
C PRO A 3 -9.45 -14.56 20.85
N LEU A 4 -8.27 -14.49 21.48
CA LEU A 4 -7.34 -13.39 21.29
C LEU A 4 -6.79 -13.40 19.87
N LEU A 5 -6.31 -14.57 19.41
CA LEU A 5 -5.86 -14.74 18.02
C LEU A 5 -6.94 -14.35 17.01
N ARG A 6 -8.21 -14.69 17.29
CA ARG A 6 -9.34 -14.28 16.45
C ARG A 6 -9.48 -12.77 16.38
N SER A 7 -9.44 -12.09 17.52
CA SER A 7 -9.54 -10.63 17.57
C SER A 7 -8.40 -9.97 16.80
N GLU A 8 -7.17 -10.45 16.94
CA GLU A 8 -6.00 -9.91 16.23
C GLU A 8 -6.10 -10.12 14.71
N LEU A 9 -6.49 -11.32 14.27
CA LEU A 9 -6.68 -11.62 12.84
C LEU A 9 -7.79 -10.75 12.23
N ILE A 10 -8.89 -10.52 12.95
CA ILE A 10 -9.95 -9.62 12.50
C ILE A 10 -9.40 -8.19 12.41
N ARG A 11 -8.69 -7.68 13.42
CA ARG A 11 -8.14 -6.32 13.40
C ARG A 11 -7.26 -6.07 12.18
N TYR A 12 -6.26 -6.93 11.95
CA TYR A 12 -5.37 -6.75 10.79
C TYR A 12 -6.07 -7.04 9.45
N GLY A 13 -7.07 -7.93 9.45
CA GLY A 13 -7.93 -8.15 8.29
C GLY A 13 -8.76 -6.92 7.92
N GLU A 14 -9.35 -6.25 8.91
CA GLU A 14 -10.09 -5.00 8.72
C GLU A 14 -9.19 -3.86 8.24
N MET A 15 -7.95 -3.78 8.71
CA MET A 15 -6.96 -2.83 8.17
C MET A 15 -6.61 -3.10 6.70
N ALA A 16 -6.52 -4.37 6.29
CA ALA A 16 -6.30 -4.73 4.89
C ALA A 16 -7.55 -4.43 4.04
N GLN A 17 -8.75 -4.74 4.55
CA GLN A 17 -10.02 -4.49 3.88
C GLN A 17 -10.26 -2.98 3.69
N SER A 18 -9.89 -2.16 4.67
CA SER A 18 -10.01 -0.70 4.60
C SER A 18 -9.29 -0.09 3.39
N CYS A 19 -8.28 -0.79 2.85
CA CYS A 19 -7.65 -0.39 1.60
C CYS A 19 -8.59 -0.47 0.40
N TYR A 20 -9.42 -1.51 0.31
CA TYR A 20 -10.42 -1.62 -0.74
C TYR A 20 -11.55 -0.61 -0.54
N ASP A 21 -12.00 -0.46 0.71
CA ASP A 21 -13.11 0.42 1.05
C ASP A 21 -12.78 1.90 0.89
N ALA A 22 -11.50 2.28 0.86
CA ALA A 22 -11.04 3.64 0.65
C ALA A 22 -10.55 3.94 -0.77
N PHE A 23 -10.26 2.92 -1.58
CA PHE A 23 -9.72 3.15 -2.93
C PHE A 23 -10.82 3.66 -3.87
N ASP A 24 -10.46 4.59 -4.76
CA ASP A 24 -11.36 5.11 -5.79
C ASP A 24 -11.25 4.27 -7.07
N TYR A 25 -12.24 3.41 -7.28
CA TYR A 25 -12.37 2.54 -8.46
C TYR A 25 -13.18 3.18 -9.60
N ASP A 26 -13.72 4.38 -9.44
CA ASP A 26 -14.56 5.00 -10.47
C ASP A 26 -13.69 5.54 -11.61
N PRO A 27 -13.69 4.93 -12.81
CA PRO A 27 -12.90 5.43 -13.95
C PRO A 27 -13.37 6.81 -14.43
N PHE A 28 -14.52 7.27 -13.93
CA PHE A 28 -15.06 8.60 -14.16
C PHE A 28 -14.78 9.61 -13.02
N SER A 29 -13.96 9.24 -12.04
CA SER A 29 -13.53 10.15 -10.98
C SER A 29 -12.22 10.85 -11.35
N TYR A 30 -12.12 12.14 -11.01
CA TYR A 30 -10.84 12.87 -11.04
C TYR A 30 -9.78 12.22 -10.14
N TYR A 31 -10.21 11.59 -9.05
CA TYR A 31 -9.37 10.94 -8.02
C TYR A 31 -9.17 9.45 -8.24
N PHE A 32 -9.57 8.92 -9.40
CA PHE A 32 -9.41 7.51 -9.74
C PHE A 32 -7.98 7.00 -9.48
N GLY A 33 -7.87 5.85 -8.82
CA GLY A 33 -6.57 5.33 -8.41
C GLY A 33 -6.02 5.90 -7.10
N GLY A 34 -6.71 6.87 -6.50
CA GLY A 34 -6.38 7.49 -5.23
C GLY A 34 -7.14 6.91 -4.04
N CYS A 35 -6.95 7.54 -2.88
CA CYS A 35 -7.74 7.30 -1.68
C CYS A 35 -8.87 8.33 -1.58
N ARG A 36 -10.09 7.88 -1.30
CA ARG A 36 -11.29 8.73 -1.17
C ARG A 36 -11.29 9.62 0.07
N PHE A 37 -10.51 9.27 1.08
CA PHE A 37 -10.52 9.96 2.38
C PHE A 37 -9.19 10.68 2.64
N PRO A 38 -9.22 11.84 3.31
CA PRO A 38 -8.00 12.45 3.81
C PRO A 38 -7.46 11.64 4.98
N ARG A 39 -6.14 11.59 5.11
CA ARG A 39 -5.42 10.78 6.11
C ARG A 39 -5.97 10.88 7.53
N ARG A 40 -6.28 12.10 8.00
CA ARG A 40 -6.76 12.36 9.37
C ARG A 40 -8.17 11.83 9.62
N ALA A 41 -8.98 11.66 8.58
CA ALA A 41 -10.34 11.14 8.69
C ALA A 41 -10.43 9.67 8.25
N PHE A 42 -9.35 9.05 7.77
CA PHE A 42 -9.38 7.75 7.09
C PHE A 42 -10.08 6.65 7.89
N LEU A 43 -9.71 6.46 9.17
CA LEU A 43 -10.31 5.41 10.00
C LEU A 43 -11.71 5.79 10.49
N ASP A 44 -11.98 7.08 10.67
CA ASP A 44 -13.29 7.58 11.08
C ASP A 44 -14.33 7.41 9.95
N SER A 45 -13.96 7.81 8.73
CA SER A 45 -14.73 7.62 7.50
C SER A 45 -15.07 6.15 7.20
N LEU A 46 -14.32 5.21 7.78
CA LEU A 46 -14.53 3.76 7.62
C LEU A 46 -15.07 3.09 8.89
N HIS A 47 -15.38 3.86 9.95
CA HIS A 47 -15.86 3.35 11.24
C HIS A 47 -14.90 2.34 11.90
N LEU A 48 -13.59 2.54 11.73
CA LEU A 48 -12.51 1.68 12.25
C LEU A 48 -11.73 2.32 13.42
N THR A 49 -12.22 3.44 13.96
CA THR A 49 -11.58 4.15 15.10
C THR A 49 -11.44 3.29 16.35
N ARG A 50 -12.32 2.29 16.53
CA ARG A 50 -12.27 1.31 17.63
C ARG A 50 -10.96 0.53 17.72
N HIS A 51 -10.16 0.51 16.66
CA HIS A 51 -8.87 -0.17 16.69
C HIS A 51 -7.79 0.65 17.39
N GLY A 52 -7.99 1.96 17.57
CA GLY A 52 -7.05 2.87 18.24
C GLY A 52 -5.72 2.99 17.51
N TYR A 53 -5.78 3.35 16.23
CA TYR A 53 -4.62 3.64 15.39
C TYR A 53 -4.78 5.00 14.73
N ASP A 54 -3.67 5.63 14.42
CA ASP A 54 -3.59 6.83 13.59
C ASP A 54 -2.89 6.51 12.27
N VAL A 55 -3.51 6.89 11.15
CA VAL A 55 -2.85 6.78 9.84
C VAL A 55 -1.81 7.90 9.73
N THR A 56 -0.55 7.53 9.61
CA THR A 56 0.57 8.48 9.58
C THR A 56 1.05 8.78 8.17
N ARG A 57 0.85 7.85 7.22
CA ARG A 57 1.32 8.01 5.83
C ARG A 57 0.47 7.22 4.83
N TYR A 58 0.34 7.76 3.63
CA TYR A 58 -0.16 7.04 2.46
C TYR A 58 1.01 6.57 1.59
N LEU A 59 0.83 5.38 1.02
CA LEU A 59 1.80 4.72 0.16
C LEU A 59 1.31 4.75 -1.28
N TYR A 60 2.24 4.99 -2.21
CA TYR A 60 1.95 5.08 -3.64
C TYR A 60 2.94 4.21 -4.44
N ALA A 61 2.48 3.67 -5.56
CA ALA A 61 3.36 3.06 -6.58
C ALA A 61 3.06 3.61 -7.97
N THR A 62 4.07 3.53 -8.83
CA THR A 62 3.99 4.02 -10.20
C THR A 62 3.03 3.19 -11.05
N ALA A 63 2.16 3.85 -11.80
CA ALA A 63 1.19 3.22 -12.68
C ALA A 63 1.80 2.67 -13.98
N ASN A 64 3.09 2.92 -14.22
CA ASN A 64 3.84 2.42 -15.38
C ASN A 64 4.31 0.97 -15.22
N ILE A 65 3.97 0.30 -14.12
CA ILE A 65 4.32 -1.10 -13.93
C ILE A 65 3.43 -1.95 -14.84
N ARG A 66 4.03 -2.98 -15.46
CA ARG A 66 3.32 -3.98 -16.28
C ARG A 66 2.49 -4.94 -15.40
N LEU A 67 1.59 -4.40 -14.59
CA LEU A 67 0.59 -5.12 -13.81
C LEU A 67 -0.79 -4.89 -14.44
N PRO A 68 -1.21 -5.71 -15.42
CA PRO A 68 -2.56 -5.63 -15.97
C PRO A 68 -3.62 -5.60 -14.86
N ASN A 69 -4.53 -4.64 -14.92
CA ASN A 69 -5.66 -4.40 -14.00
C ASN A 69 -5.32 -3.97 -12.55
N PHE A 70 -4.05 -3.95 -12.13
CA PHE A 70 -3.69 -3.29 -10.85
C PHE A 70 -3.82 -1.76 -10.95
N PHE A 71 -3.47 -1.26 -12.14
CA PHE A 71 -3.65 0.11 -12.59
C PHE A 71 -4.60 0.07 -13.78
N THR A 72 -5.89 0.32 -13.54
CA THR A 72 -6.84 0.60 -14.61
C THR A 72 -6.52 1.98 -15.19
N LYS A 73 -6.76 2.18 -16.49
CA LYS A 73 -6.57 3.49 -17.13
C LYS A 73 -7.85 4.31 -16.96
N SER A 74 -7.73 5.50 -16.38
CA SER A 74 -8.86 6.42 -16.31
C SER A 74 -9.27 6.87 -17.72
N ARG A 75 -10.55 7.16 -17.88
CA ARG A 75 -11.09 7.76 -19.11
C ARG A 75 -11.18 9.29 -19.01
N TRP A 76 -10.74 9.86 -17.88
CA TRP A 76 -10.67 11.30 -17.68
C TRP A 76 -9.39 11.91 -18.24
N PRO A 77 -9.48 13.08 -18.90
CA PRO A 77 -8.31 13.71 -19.54
C PRO A 77 -7.33 14.34 -18.54
N ASN A 78 -7.81 14.80 -17.38
CA ASN A 78 -6.99 15.45 -16.35
C ASN A 78 -7.13 14.68 -15.03
N LEU A 79 -6.23 13.74 -14.73
CA LEU A 79 -6.21 13.03 -13.45
C LEU A 79 -5.44 13.81 -12.39
N TRP A 80 -5.72 13.53 -11.12
CA TRP A 80 -4.87 13.94 -9.99
C TRP A 80 -3.42 13.46 -10.14
N SER A 81 -3.21 12.24 -10.66
CA SER A 81 -1.90 11.75 -11.08
C SER A 81 -2.03 10.74 -12.23
N PRO A 82 -1.40 10.98 -13.39
CA PRO A 82 -1.42 10.02 -14.49
C PRO A 82 -0.46 8.83 -14.27
N LYS A 83 0.38 8.88 -13.23
CA LYS A 83 1.51 7.95 -13.05
C LYS A 83 1.57 7.31 -11.67
N ALA A 84 0.62 7.54 -10.77
CA ALA A 84 0.64 6.98 -9.42
C ALA A 84 -0.72 6.45 -9.03
N ASN A 85 -0.76 5.31 -8.34
CA ASN A 85 -1.91 4.89 -7.54
C ASN A 85 -1.56 4.83 -6.07
N TRP A 86 -2.56 5.09 -5.25
CA TRP A 86 -2.56 4.76 -3.84
C TRP A 86 -2.60 3.24 -3.67
N ILE A 87 -1.71 2.71 -2.83
CA ILE A 87 -1.53 1.26 -2.65
C ILE A 87 -1.59 0.83 -1.18
N GLY A 88 -1.97 1.74 -0.28
CA GLY A 88 -2.07 1.43 1.14
C GLY A 88 -1.57 2.55 2.03
N TYR A 89 -1.33 2.20 3.29
CA TYR A 89 -1.01 3.18 4.31
C TYR A 89 -0.18 2.59 5.44
N VAL A 90 0.43 3.49 6.22
CA VAL A 90 1.09 3.19 7.49
C VAL A 90 0.22 3.74 8.61
N ALA A 91 -0.10 2.91 9.58
CA ALA A 91 -0.81 3.28 10.79
C ALA A 91 -0.04 2.91 12.04
N VAL A 92 -0.21 3.70 13.09
CA VAL A 92 0.50 3.53 14.36
C VAL A 92 -0.55 3.51 15.47
N SER A 93 -0.49 2.49 16.33
CA SER A 93 -1.38 2.40 17.49
C SER A 93 -1.25 3.64 18.39
N ASP A 94 -2.35 4.08 18.99
CA ASP A 94 -2.37 5.13 20.01
C ASP A 94 -1.85 4.61 21.36
N ASP A 95 -1.79 5.48 22.37
CA ASP A 95 -1.22 5.15 23.69
C ASP A 95 -2.05 4.13 24.47
N GLU A 96 -3.38 4.16 24.31
CA GLU A 96 -4.28 3.23 24.97
C GLU A 96 -4.13 1.82 24.37
N THR A 97 -4.19 1.73 23.06
CA THR A 97 -4.02 0.50 22.29
C THR A 97 -2.61 -0.06 22.48
N SER A 98 -1.58 0.79 22.49
CA SER A 98 -0.21 0.35 22.77
C SER A 98 -0.08 -0.29 24.15
N ARG A 99 -0.79 0.23 25.16
CA ARG A 99 -0.80 -0.34 26.51
C ARG A 99 -1.47 -1.71 26.53
N VAL A 100 -2.60 -1.86 25.84
CA VAL A 100 -3.32 -3.15 25.72
C VAL A 100 -2.47 -4.18 24.96
N LEU A 101 -1.78 -3.78 23.89
CA LEU A 101 -0.91 -4.64 23.10
C LEU A 101 0.46 -4.93 23.76
N GLY A 102 0.83 -4.16 24.79
CA GLY A 102 2.15 -4.21 25.43
C GLY A 102 3.29 -3.67 24.57
N ARG A 103 3.00 -2.99 23.45
CA ARG A 103 3.99 -2.47 22.48
C ARG A 103 3.38 -1.35 21.62
N ARG A 104 4.23 -0.47 21.08
CA ARG A 104 3.82 0.40 19.96
C ARG A 104 3.74 -0.45 18.69
N ASP A 105 2.53 -0.74 18.26
CA ASP A 105 2.28 -1.47 17.03
C ASP A 105 2.26 -0.52 15.82
N ILE A 106 3.02 -0.87 14.78
CA ILE A 106 3.08 -0.17 13.49
C ILE A 106 2.55 -1.12 12.42
N ALA A 107 1.39 -0.80 11.87
CA ALA A 107 0.75 -1.57 10.82
C ALA A 107 1.04 -0.95 9.45
N ILE A 108 1.46 -1.78 8.49
CA ILE A 108 1.60 -1.39 7.08
C ILE A 108 0.58 -2.19 6.30
N ALA A 109 -0.54 -1.55 5.96
CA ALA A 109 -1.61 -2.17 5.20
C ALA A 109 -1.39 -1.91 3.71
N TRP A 110 -1.26 -2.98 2.93
CA TRP A 110 -1.15 -2.91 1.48
C TRP A 110 -2.48 -3.24 0.82
N ARG A 111 -2.88 -2.44 -0.16
CA ARG A 111 -4.02 -2.73 -1.03
C ARG A 111 -3.65 -3.87 -1.98
N GLY A 112 -4.42 -4.96 -1.92
CA GLY A 112 -4.31 -6.03 -2.91
C GLY A 112 -4.94 -5.70 -4.26
N THR A 113 -5.08 -6.71 -5.11
CA THR A 113 -5.70 -6.61 -6.43
C THR A 113 -7.21 -6.82 -6.35
N VAL A 114 -7.98 -6.06 -7.13
CA VAL A 114 -9.35 -6.48 -7.50
C VAL A 114 -9.20 -7.39 -8.71
N THR A 115 -9.12 -8.69 -8.48
CA THR A 115 -8.78 -9.66 -9.54
C THR A 115 -9.98 -10.02 -10.42
N ARG A 116 -9.75 -10.00 -11.74
CA ARG A 116 -10.29 -11.03 -12.65
C ARG A 116 -9.22 -12.11 -12.77
N LEU A 117 -9.56 -13.34 -12.37
CA LEU A 117 -8.65 -14.46 -12.06
C LEU A 117 -7.70 -14.86 -13.23
N GLU A 118 -8.10 -14.64 -14.47
CA GLU A 118 -7.37 -15.12 -15.66
C GLU A 118 -5.98 -14.46 -15.81
N TRP A 119 -5.82 -13.21 -15.39
CA TRP A 119 -4.55 -12.46 -15.56
C TRP A 119 -3.54 -12.71 -14.45
N LEU A 120 -4.00 -13.13 -13.27
CA LEU A 120 -3.12 -13.44 -12.15
C LEU A 120 -2.20 -14.63 -12.52
N ALA A 121 -2.71 -15.58 -13.30
CA ALA A 121 -1.94 -16.72 -13.79
C ALA A 121 -0.76 -16.30 -14.68
N ASP A 122 -0.97 -15.41 -15.65
CA ASP A 122 0.10 -14.90 -16.52
C ASP A 122 1.15 -14.11 -15.75
N LEU A 123 0.71 -13.35 -14.75
CA LEU A 123 1.58 -12.57 -13.88
C LEU A 123 2.47 -13.47 -13.01
N MET A 124 1.91 -14.54 -12.45
CA MET A 124 2.60 -15.47 -11.55
C MET A 124 3.73 -16.25 -12.24
N ASN A 125 3.74 -16.33 -13.57
CA ASN A 125 4.69 -17.17 -14.30
C ASN A 125 6.09 -16.55 -14.53
N TYR A 126 6.29 -15.25 -14.24
CA TYR A 126 7.59 -14.60 -14.45
C TYR A 126 8.27 -14.19 -13.14
N LEU A 127 9.36 -14.88 -12.81
CA LEU A 127 10.19 -14.66 -11.61
C LEU A 127 11.47 -13.87 -11.96
N LYS A 128 11.77 -12.83 -11.18
CA LYS A 128 13.00 -12.02 -11.30
C LYS A 128 13.91 -12.21 -10.08
N PRO A 129 15.24 -12.29 -10.25
CA PRO A 129 16.17 -12.20 -9.13
C PRO A 129 16.02 -10.88 -8.36
N VAL A 130 16.11 -10.92 -7.03
CA VAL A 130 16.00 -9.73 -6.18
C VAL A 130 17.25 -8.84 -6.18
N ASP A 131 18.41 -9.42 -6.54
CA ASP A 131 19.72 -8.75 -6.56
C ASP A 131 19.72 -7.51 -7.47
N GLY A 132 19.14 -7.63 -8.67
CA GLY A 132 19.01 -6.53 -9.63
C GLY A 132 18.14 -5.35 -9.16
N LYS A 133 17.49 -5.46 -7.99
CA LYS A 133 16.59 -4.44 -7.42
C LYS A 133 17.11 -3.86 -6.10
N LYS A 134 18.38 -4.09 -5.75
CA LYS A 134 19.02 -3.61 -4.51
C LYS A 134 18.26 -4.02 -3.24
N ILE A 135 17.54 -5.15 -3.29
CA ILE A 135 16.91 -5.76 -2.12
C ILE A 135 17.98 -6.66 -1.47
N PRO A 136 18.37 -6.44 -0.21
CA PRO A 136 19.36 -7.29 0.45
C PRO A 136 18.88 -8.74 0.50
N SER A 137 19.69 -9.66 -0.01
CA SER A 137 19.45 -11.11 0.08
C SER A 137 20.75 -11.83 0.43
N ARG A 138 20.66 -12.82 1.32
CA ARG A 138 21.79 -13.70 1.66
C ARG A 138 22.05 -14.77 0.58
N ASP A 139 21.01 -15.12 -0.19
CA ASP A 139 21.09 -16.08 -1.28
C ASP A 139 20.77 -15.38 -2.62
N PRO A 140 21.73 -15.28 -3.56
CA PRO A 140 21.54 -14.61 -4.85
C PRO A 140 20.56 -15.36 -5.77
N ARG A 141 20.19 -16.60 -5.46
CA ARG A 141 19.24 -17.40 -6.23
C ARG A 141 17.79 -17.07 -5.89
N VAL A 142 17.55 -16.26 -4.85
CA VAL A 142 16.19 -15.83 -4.48
C VAL A 142 15.57 -15.05 -5.63
N LYS A 143 14.42 -15.53 -6.07
CA LYS A 143 13.59 -14.87 -7.07
C LYS A 143 12.23 -14.57 -6.48
N VAL A 144 11.64 -13.49 -6.97
CA VAL A 144 10.31 -13.01 -6.60
C VAL A 144 9.50 -12.79 -7.86
N GLN A 145 8.18 -12.80 -7.72
CA GLN A 145 7.30 -12.50 -8.84
C GLN A 145 7.57 -11.06 -9.34
N SER A 146 7.76 -10.96 -10.64
CA SER A 146 8.23 -9.75 -11.33
C SER A 146 7.36 -8.52 -11.09
N GLY A 147 6.04 -8.68 -11.09
CA GLY A 147 5.09 -7.60 -10.85
C GLY A 147 5.16 -7.04 -9.43
N PHE A 148 5.28 -7.90 -8.42
CA PHE A 148 5.42 -7.48 -7.02
C PHE A 148 6.74 -6.76 -6.79
N VAL A 149 7.84 -7.25 -7.36
CA VAL A 149 9.13 -6.55 -7.19
C VAL A 149 9.14 -5.22 -7.92
N ASP A 150 8.53 -5.14 -9.11
CA ASP A 150 8.40 -3.88 -9.81
C ASP A 150 7.48 -2.91 -9.02
N LEU A 151 6.35 -3.37 -8.48
CA LEU A 151 5.50 -2.59 -7.54
C LEU A 151 6.26 -2.06 -6.34
N TYR A 152 7.11 -2.90 -5.77
CA TYR A 152 7.80 -2.58 -4.55
C TYR A 152 9.00 -1.63 -4.77
N THR A 153 9.63 -1.67 -5.95
CA THR A 153 10.94 -1.02 -6.17
C THR A 153 10.97 0.03 -7.29
N GLU A 154 10.01 0.03 -8.20
CA GLU A 154 9.95 1.05 -9.25
C GLU A 154 9.54 2.42 -8.69
N LYS A 155 10.06 3.46 -9.34
CA LYS A 155 9.82 4.87 -9.02
C LYS A 155 9.89 5.71 -10.29
N ASP A 156 9.34 6.91 -10.23
CA ASP A 156 9.38 7.88 -11.32
C ASP A 156 9.74 9.26 -10.74
N ASP A 157 10.95 9.74 -11.05
CA ASP A 157 11.46 11.02 -10.55
C ASP A 157 10.63 12.22 -11.04
N SER A 158 9.88 12.07 -12.14
CA SER A 158 8.95 13.09 -12.64
C SER A 158 7.59 13.09 -11.93
N CYS A 159 7.31 12.07 -11.10
CA CYS A 159 6.06 11.95 -10.35
C CYS A 159 6.27 12.36 -8.90
N HIS A 160 5.55 13.37 -8.43
CA HIS A 160 5.65 13.84 -7.04
C HIS A 160 5.37 12.73 -6.01
N PHE A 161 4.38 11.87 -6.27
CA PHE A 161 3.98 10.78 -5.37
C PHE A 161 4.92 9.57 -5.42
N CYS A 162 5.58 9.35 -6.56
CA CYS A 162 6.40 8.16 -6.81
C CYS A 162 7.87 8.49 -7.03
N LYS A 163 8.35 9.66 -6.58
CA LYS A 163 9.79 9.99 -6.52
C LYS A 163 10.57 8.97 -5.69
N TYR A 164 9.90 8.39 -4.69
CA TYR A 164 10.39 7.26 -3.92
C TYR A 164 9.55 6.03 -4.26
N SER A 165 10.20 4.88 -4.38
CA SER A 165 9.53 3.58 -4.51
C SER A 165 8.69 3.27 -3.27
N ALA A 166 7.73 2.35 -3.40
CA ALA A 166 6.92 1.90 -2.27
C ALA A 166 7.79 1.39 -1.10
N ARG A 167 8.88 0.67 -1.41
CA ARG A 167 9.90 0.25 -0.46
C ARG A 167 10.55 1.43 0.26
N GLU A 168 11.01 2.42 -0.49
CA GLU A 168 11.65 3.61 0.08
C GLU A 168 10.65 4.41 0.94
N GLN A 169 9.39 4.54 0.52
CA GLN A 169 8.35 5.23 1.31
C GLN A 169 8.10 4.58 2.67
N VAL A 170 8.21 3.24 2.76
CA VAL A 170 8.11 2.50 4.01
C VAL A 170 9.38 2.60 4.85
N ILE A 171 10.56 2.43 4.24
CA ILE A 171 11.84 2.37 4.97
C ILE A 171 12.33 3.76 5.41
N LEU A 172 12.08 4.82 4.63
CA LEU A 172 12.51 6.20 4.93
C LEU A 172 11.74 6.83 6.10
N PHE A 173 11.03 6.03 6.89
CA PHE A 173 10.38 6.37 8.16
C PHE A 173 11.24 7.25 9.09
N ASN A 174 12.58 7.21 8.96
CA ASN A 174 13.50 7.96 9.82
C ASN A 174 14.15 9.23 9.24
N ALA A 175 13.98 9.58 7.96
CA ALA A 175 14.80 10.65 7.34
C ALA A 175 14.16 12.04 7.34
N THR A 176 12.86 12.18 7.63
CA THR A 176 12.12 13.46 7.52
C THR A 176 11.50 13.91 8.85
N LYS A 177 12.30 13.90 9.93
CA LYS A 177 12.06 14.75 11.10
C LYS A 177 12.83 16.08 11.07
N ASN A 178 13.58 16.38 10.00
CA ASN A 178 14.34 17.63 9.84
C ASN A 178 13.92 18.41 8.60
N SER A 179 12.65 18.80 8.51
CA SER A 179 12.23 19.86 7.59
C SER A 179 11.03 20.57 8.23
N ILE A 180 11.38 21.66 8.92
CA ILE A 180 10.61 22.82 9.38
C ILE A 180 9.15 22.85 8.91
#